data_AF-A0A6N2UJE8-F1
#
_entry.id   AF-A0A6N2UJE8-F1
#
_cell.length_a   1.000
_cell.length_b   1.000
_cell.length_c   1.000
_cell.angle_alpha   90.00
_cell.angle_beta   90.00
_cell.angle_gamma   90.00
#
_symmetry.space_group_name_H-M   'P 1'
#
loop_
_entity.id
_entity.type
_entity.pdbx_description
1 polymer ?
#
loop_
_entity_poly.entity_id
_entity_poly.type
_entity_poly.pdbx_seq_one_letter_code
_entity_poly.pdbx_strand_id
1 'polypeptide(L)'
;MHIGLEEYRAIKRISKRDADYDTFRKEALVLKELRHPGIPMIYDLEEDSEFFYLIEEYLEGYSLYALIVNQGPIQEAEAVRYGMQVCGLVAYMHSACEIPILHLDLQPNNLIICNGTVKLIDFDHAAGCRWANTAPKRFGTVGCAAPEQYASDRMLDQRTDIYAIGAVLRFMTAGTLREEAGQSGALSEAFERIIRKCMDSNMEKRYASAGEVEDALQALCTRKLTEEKEQKTIPSHILLVTGMKAGTGTTHLALGLVYFLNRNGYRALYEEHNASRAVDTMARRAGMRPDRFGIYTMYGCCLKPWYGPAVKLDQETGFDIIVKDYGTDWQQAELELKAAKADLLGTGSASVWDGRYIRQYISWMNQAWAGRCDGNRVLVFRGTRSLCRKELRAMSRSDKALKEIKLFVSPEYENPFSQKREEAFFQSLWSAVAGRRWNGKRGLLKRWDFLREIILNTAGNLRKGAELSESQEQDGEQG
;
A
#
# COMPACT_ATOMS: atom_id res chain seq x y z
N MET A 1 21.68 27.12 -5.14
CA MET A 1 22.29 26.96 -3.80
C MET A 1 22.58 28.36 -3.27
N HIS A 2 21.99 28.73 -2.15
CA HIS A 2 22.31 29.96 -1.43
C HIS A 2 23.74 29.83 -0.88
N ILE A 3 24.69 30.53 -1.49
CA ILE A 3 26.13 30.30 -1.28
C ILE A 3 26.53 30.53 0.17
N GLY A 4 25.96 31.53 0.84
CA GLY A 4 26.30 31.85 2.23
C GLY A 4 25.70 30.92 3.29
N LEU A 5 24.71 30.09 2.92
CA LEU A 5 24.04 29.16 3.84
C LEU A 5 24.25 27.70 3.43
N GLU A 6 24.84 27.44 2.26
CA GLU A 6 25.00 26.11 1.67
C GLU A 6 23.69 25.32 1.51
N GLU A 7 22.55 26.02 1.41
CA GLU A 7 21.23 25.40 1.27
C GLU A 7 20.63 25.62 -0.12
N TYR A 8 19.86 24.64 -0.59
CA TYR A 8 19.08 24.81 -1.82
C TYR A 8 17.84 25.68 -1.55
N ARG A 9 17.50 26.50 -2.54
CA ARG A 9 16.30 27.34 -2.59
C ARG A 9 15.72 27.20 -3.99
N ALA A 10 14.40 27.18 -4.08
CA ALA A 10 13.71 27.34 -5.34
C ALA A 10 13.55 28.84 -5.61
N ILE A 11 13.79 29.25 -6.86
CA ILE A 11 13.69 30.64 -7.30
C ILE A 11 12.75 30.66 -8.50
N LYS A 12 11.56 31.22 -8.30
CA LYS A 12 10.61 31.47 -9.38
C LYS A 12 10.90 32.86 -9.96
N ARG A 13 11.21 32.91 -11.25
CA ARG A 13 11.58 34.14 -11.97
C ARG A 13 10.46 34.59 -12.89
N ILE A 14 9.97 35.81 -12.71
CA ILE A 14 8.87 36.38 -13.49
C ILE A 14 9.35 37.66 -14.18
N SER A 15 9.07 37.80 -15.48
CA SER A 15 9.46 38.97 -16.27
C SER A 15 8.57 40.18 -15.93
N LYS A 16 9.19 41.35 -15.75
CA LYS A 16 8.47 42.63 -15.55
C LYS A 16 7.63 43.05 -16.76
N ARG A 17 7.80 42.38 -17.90
CA ARG A 17 6.98 42.59 -19.11
C ARG A 17 5.67 41.81 -19.05
N ASP A 18 5.62 40.74 -18.27
CA ASP A 18 4.49 39.80 -18.23
C ASP A 18 3.56 40.05 -17.03
N ALA A 19 4.08 40.65 -15.94
CA ALA A 19 3.30 40.97 -14.75
C ALA A 19 3.80 42.26 -14.09
N ASP A 20 2.89 42.99 -13.43
CA ASP A 20 3.24 44.07 -12.51
C ASP A 20 3.62 43.53 -11.12
N TYR A 21 4.21 44.39 -10.28
CA TYR A 21 4.64 44.01 -8.95
C TYR A 21 3.49 43.52 -8.07
N ASP A 22 2.29 44.12 -8.24
CA ASP A 22 1.10 43.72 -7.49
C ASP A 22 0.66 42.31 -7.85
N THR A 23 0.76 41.91 -9.11
CA THR A 23 0.45 40.55 -9.53
C THR A 23 1.51 39.56 -9.08
N PHE A 24 2.79 39.93 -9.18
CA PHE A 24 3.90 39.13 -8.68
C PHE A 24 3.78 38.82 -7.17
N ARG A 25 3.51 39.83 -6.35
CA ARG A 25 3.48 39.64 -4.89
C ARG A 25 2.21 38.95 -4.37
N LYS A 26 1.19 38.69 -5.20
CA LYS A 26 -0.06 38.03 -4.76
C LYS A 26 0.19 36.65 -4.17
N GLU A 27 0.94 35.82 -4.88
CA GLU A 27 1.35 34.49 -4.41
C GLU A 27 2.04 34.60 -3.05
N ALA A 28 2.95 35.56 -2.92
CA ALA A 28 3.69 35.77 -1.69
C ALA A 28 2.83 36.21 -0.51
N LEU A 29 1.83 37.07 -0.77
CA LEU A 29 0.87 37.50 0.23
C LEU A 29 -0.02 36.35 0.71
N VAL A 30 -0.44 35.46 -0.19
CA VAL A 30 -1.20 34.25 0.19
C VAL A 30 -0.36 33.32 1.04
N LEU A 31 0.83 32.98 0.56
CA LEU A 31 1.75 32.07 1.24
C LEU A 31 2.22 32.60 2.59
N LYS A 32 2.29 33.92 2.80
CA LYS A 32 2.59 34.54 4.10
C LYS A 32 1.54 34.24 5.17
N GLU A 33 0.27 34.10 4.78
CA GLU A 33 -0.83 33.78 5.70
C GLU A 33 -0.90 32.28 6.03
N LEU A 34 -0.22 31.44 5.25
CA LEU A 34 -0.25 29.98 5.37
C LEU A 34 1.00 29.46 6.09
N ARG A 35 0.78 28.68 7.15
CA ARG A 35 1.83 28.01 7.93
C ARG A 35 1.47 26.55 8.13
N HIS A 36 1.90 25.72 7.19
CA HIS A 36 1.63 24.29 7.22
C HIS A 36 2.85 23.51 6.69
N PRO A 37 3.25 22.37 7.30
CA PRO A 37 4.41 21.61 6.87
C PRO A 37 4.31 21.07 5.43
N GLY A 38 3.11 20.99 4.87
CA GLY A 38 2.88 20.61 3.47
C GLY A 38 2.76 21.78 2.49
N ILE A 39 3.07 23.01 2.90
CA ILE A 39 3.12 24.21 2.06
C ILE A 39 4.54 24.80 2.18
N PRO A 40 5.23 25.10 1.08
CA PRO A 40 6.60 25.62 1.14
C PRO A 40 6.65 26.99 1.82
N MET A 41 7.70 27.23 2.58
CA MET A 41 7.95 28.55 3.15
C MET A 41 8.52 29.51 2.10
N ILE A 42 8.04 30.74 2.11
CA ILE A 42 8.70 31.85 1.41
C ILE A 42 9.82 32.41 2.29
N TYR A 43 10.96 32.64 1.68
CA TYR A 43 12.10 33.29 2.32
C TYR A 43 12.18 34.78 1.95
N ASP A 44 12.04 35.12 0.67
CA ASP A 44 12.20 36.50 0.22
C ASP A 44 11.53 36.82 -1.13
N LEU A 45 11.42 38.13 -1.40
CA LEU A 45 11.07 38.69 -2.70
C LEU A 45 12.18 39.64 -3.16
N GLU A 46 12.76 39.36 -4.31
CA GLU A 46 13.85 40.14 -4.88
C GLU A 46 13.48 40.63 -6.28
N GLU A 47 14.18 41.65 -6.78
CA GLU A 47 14.01 42.15 -8.14
C GLU A 47 15.31 42.67 -8.74
N ASP A 48 15.42 42.59 -10.07
CA ASP A 48 16.44 43.30 -10.85
C ASP A 48 15.79 44.22 -11.89
N SER A 49 16.56 44.71 -12.88
CA SER A 49 16.02 45.58 -13.92
C SER A 49 14.95 44.94 -14.81
N GLU A 50 14.95 43.61 -14.95
CA GLU A 50 14.10 42.88 -15.91
C GLU A 50 13.14 41.88 -15.26
N PHE A 51 13.44 41.38 -14.05
CA PHE A 51 12.73 40.28 -13.42
C PHE A 51 12.37 40.53 -11.95
N PHE A 52 11.30 39.88 -11.52
CA PHE A 52 10.96 39.62 -10.12
C PHE A 52 11.34 38.18 -9.76
N TYR A 53 11.75 37.96 -8.51
CA TYR A 53 12.20 36.68 -7.98
C TYR A 53 11.48 36.34 -6.68
N LEU A 54 10.74 35.23 -6.66
CA LEU A 54 10.20 34.65 -5.44
C LEU A 54 11.15 33.54 -4.96
N ILE A 55 11.68 33.68 -3.74
CA ILE A 55 12.62 32.75 -3.13
C ILE A 55 11.89 31.90 -2.10
N GLU A 56 11.86 30.59 -2.31
CA GLU A 56 11.08 29.65 -1.50
C GLU A 56 11.85 28.38 -1.11
N GLU A 57 11.25 27.59 -0.21
CA GLU A 57 11.75 26.28 0.21
C GLU A 57 11.97 25.38 -1.01
N TYR A 58 13.20 24.88 -1.15
CA TYR A 58 13.48 23.83 -2.13
C TYR A 58 12.93 22.50 -1.62
N LEU A 59 12.00 21.92 -2.39
CA LEU A 59 11.40 20.63 -2.08
C LEU A 59 12.11 19.50 -2.83
N GLU A 60 12.77 18.61 -2.09
CA GLU A 60 13.41 17.41 -2.64
C GLU A 60 12.36 16.29 -2.83
N GLY A 61 11.79 16.22 -4.03
CA GLY A 61 10.78 15.23 -4.38
C GLY A 61 10.44 15.24 -5.87
N TYR A 62 9.42 14.46 -6.24
CA TYR A 62 8.88 14.44 -7.59
C TYR A 62 7.45 14.96 -7.60
N SER A 63 7.05 15.68 -8.65
CA SER A 63 5.62 15.99 -8.81
C SER A 63 4.82 14.69 -8.94
N LEU A 64 3.58 14.70 -8.47
CA LEU A 64 2.66 13.58 -8.59
C LEU A 64 2.46 13.22 -10.07
N TYR A 65 2.43 14.22 -10.95
CA TYR A 65 2.44 14.01 -12.40
C TYR A 65 3.64 13.17 -12.85
N ALA A 66 4.86 13.60 -12.53
CA ALA A 66 6.08 12.90 -12.92
C ALA A 66 6.14 11.49 -12.32
N LEU A 67 5.67 11.31 -11.08
CA LEU A 67 5.59 10.00 -10.44
C LEU A 67 4.69 9.05 -11.23
N ILE A 68 3.48 9.47 -11.57
CA ILE A 68 2.50 8.64 -12.28
C ILE A 68 2.91 8.38 -13.74
N VAL A 69 3.48 9.37 -14.43
CA VAL A 69 3.96 9.20 -15.81
C VAL A 69 5.12 8.20 -15.87
N ASN A 70 6.04 8.24 -14.91
CA ASN A 70 7.21 7.36 -14.91
C ASN A 70 6.94 5.95 -14.35
N GLN A 71 6.06 5.84 -13.34
CA GLN A 71 5.82 4.57 -12.63
C GLN A 71 4.51 3.89 -13.03
N GLY A 72 3.63 4.61 -13.74
CA GLY A 72 2.26 4.20 -14.03
C GLY A 72 1.27 4.58 -12.92
N PRO A 73 -0.02 4.28 -13.13
CA PRO A 73 -1.05 4.52 -12.13
C PRO A 73 -0.77 3.76 -10.82
N ILE A 74 -1.11 4.38 -9.70
CA ILE A 74 -0.94 3.80 -8.37
C ILE A 74 -2.20 3.07 -7.90
N GLN A 75 -2.03 2.16 -6.93
CA GLN A 75 -3.13 1.40 -6.35
C GLN A 75 -4.05 2.31 -5.51
N GLU A 76 -5.32 1.92 -5.40
CA GLU A 76 -6.35 2.64 -4.63
C GLU A 76 -5.87 3.00 -3.21
N ALA A 77 -5.23 2.08 -2.48
CA ALA A 77 -4.77 2.33 -1.12
C ALA A 77 -3.78 3.52 -1.05
N GLU A 78 -2.86 3.59 -2.01
CA GLU A 78 -1.88 4.67 -2.08
C GLU A 78 -2.51 5.98 -2.57
N ALA A 79 -3.47 5.91 -3.50
CA ALA A 79 -4.27 7.06 -3.92
C ALA A 79 -5.12 7.63 -2.78
N VAL A 80 -5.69 6.78 -1.93
CA VAL A 80 -6.40 7.19 -0.71
C VAL A 80 -5.44 7.88 0.26
N ARG A 81 -4.25 7.32 0.49
CA ARG A 81 -3.24 7.90 1.39
C ARG A 81 -2.76 9.29 0.95
N TYR A 82 -2.45 9.48 -0.33
CA TYR A 82 -2.12 10.80 -0.86
C TYR A 82 -3.34 11.72 -0.90
N GLY A 83 -4.50 11.18 -1.27
CA GLY A 83 -5.77 11.89 -1.30
C GLY A 83 -6.13 12.54 0.03
N MET A 84 -5.99 11.81 1.14
CA MET A 84 -6.23 12.37 2.48
C MET A 84 -5.29 13.52 2.81
N GLN A 85 -4.00 13.42 2.47
CA GLN A 85 -3.05 14.52 2.69
C GLN A 85 -3.40 15.75 1.85
N VAL A 86 -3.84 15.56 0.60
CA VAL A 86 -4.35 16.65 -0.26
C VAL A 86 -5.59 17.28 0.37
N CYS A 87 -6.52 16.47 0.87
CA CYS A 87 -7.73 16.97 1.54
C CYS A 87 -7.38 17.79 2.79
N GLY A 88 -6.46 17.30 3.63
CA GLY A 88 -6.00 18.03 4.81
C GLY A 88 -5.33 19.37 4.48
N LEU A 89 -4.53 19.42 3.40
CA LEU A 89 -3.92 20.66 2.90
C LEU A 89 -4.97 21.68 2.43
N VAL A 90 -5.93 21.22 1.63
CA VAL A 90 -7.01 22.08 1.10
C VAL A 90 -7.95 22.53 2.22
N ALA A 91 -8.31 21.64 3.15
CA ALA A 91 -9.11 21.96 4.33
C ALA A 91 -8.42 23.02 5.21
N TYR A 92 -7.10 22.88 5.40
CA TYR A 92 -6.30 23.90 6.09
C TYR A 92 -6.42 25.25 5.39
N MET A 93 -6.15 25.34 4.08
CA MET A 93 -6.27 26.60 3.32
C MET A 93 -7.66 27.23 3.42
N HIS A 94 -8.71 26.41 3.36
CA HIS A 94 -10.09 26.86 3.43
C HIS A 94 -10.48 27.44 4.81
N SER A 95 -9.73 27.07 5.86
CA SER A 95 -9.96 27.47 7.25
C SER A 95 -8.92 28.43 7.83
N ALA A 96 -7.79 28.63 7.14
CA ALA A 96 -6.63 29.36 7.67
C ALA A 96 -6.91 30.84 7.97
N CYS A 97 -7.88 31.44 7.26
CA CYS A 97 -8.29 32.83 7.39
C CYS A 97 -9.82 32.93 7.48
N GLU A 98 -10.32 34.09 7.93
CA GLU A 98 -11.77 34.38 7.99
C GLU A 98 -12.46 34.24 6.62
N ILE A 99 -11.77 34.68 5.55
CA ILE A 99 -12.18 34.43 4.17
C ILE A 99 -11.41 33.20 3.67
N PRO A 100 -12.10 32.12 3.25
CA PRO A 100 -11.45 30.91 2.75
C PRO A 100 -10.51 31.21 1.59
N ILE A 101 -9.27 30.71 1.64
CA ILE A 101 -8.32 30.78 0.52
C ILE A 101 -8.57 29.58 -0.38
N LEU A 102 -8.98 29.83 -1.63
CA LEU A 102 -9.13 28.81 -2.66
C LEU A 102 -7.81 28.63 -3.41
N HIS A 103 -7.45 27.41 -3.80
CA HIS A 103 -6.24 27.15 -4.58
C HIS A 103 -6.45 27.43 -6.08
N LEU A 104 -7.60 27.01 -6.63
CA LEU A 104 -8.07 27.23 -8.01
C LEU A 104 -7.24 26.60 -9.14
N ASP A 105 -5.99 26.19 -8.90
CA ASP A 105 -5.21 25.37 -9.85
C ASP A 105 -4.60 24.12 -9.19
N LEU A 106 -5.43 23.39 -8.44
CA LEU A 106 -5.00 22.13 -7.83
C LEU A 106 -4.88 21.05 -8.92
N GLN A 107 -3.66 20.59 -9.19
CA GLN A 107 -3.37 19.62 -10.25
C GLN A 107 -2.15 18.75 -9.91
N PRO A 108 -1.93 17.62 -10.60
CA PRO A 108 -0.82 16.71 -10.30
C PRO A 108 0.60 17.32 -10.42
N ASN A 109 0.79 18.38 -11.22
CA ASN A 109 2.08 19.07 -11.28
C ASN A 109 2.36 19.91 -10.02
N ASN A 110 1.31 20.39 -9.37
CA ASN A 110 1.38 21.29 -8.22
C ASN A 110 1.43 20.52 -6.88
N LEU A 111 1.57 19.19 -6.95
CA LEU A 111 1.70 18.31 -5.80
C LEU A 111 3.06 17.62 -5.86
N ILE A 112 3.98 17.95 -4.96
CA ILE A 112 5.27 17.27 -4.83
C ILE A 112 5.20 16.20 -3.76
N ILE A 113 5.69 15.01 -4.08
CA ILE A 113 5.83 13.89 -3.14
C ILE A 113 7.26 13.88 -2.60
N CYS A 114 7.43 14.31 -1.36
CA CYS A 114 8.69 14.29 -0.63
C CYS A 114 8.64 13.18 0.43
N ASN A 115 9.35 12.07 0.20
CA ASN A 115 9.41 10.95 1.15
C ASN A 115 8.03 10.43 1.60
N GLY A 116 7.05 10.39 0.68
CA GLY A 116 5.68 9.96 0.97
C GLY A 116 4.77 11.02 1.58
N THR A 117 5.29 12.23 1.83
CA THR A 117 4.50 13.40 2.24
C THR A 117 4.14 14.26 1.02
N VAL A 118 2.87 14.67 0.94
CA VAL A 118 2.41 15.60 -0.10
C VAL A 118 2.75 17.03 0.31
N LYS A 119 3.38 17.76 -0.61
CA LYS A 119 3.61 19.19 -0.55
C LYS A 119 2.82 19.86 -1.68
N LEU A 120 2.01 20.87 -1.36
CA LEU A 120 1.30 21.68 -2.34
C LEU A 120 2.15 22.90 -2.69
N ILE A 121 2.34 23.14 -3.99
CA ILE A 121 3.13 24.25 -4.53
C ILE A 121 2.28 25.06 -5.50
N ASP A 122 2.84 26.19 -5.95
CA ASP A 122 2.29 27.05 -7.00
C ASP A 122 0.93 27.68 -6.66
N PHE A 123 0.99 28.82 -5.97
CA PHE A 123 -0.15 29.55 -5.44
C PHE A 123 -0.51 30.77 -6.31
N ASP A 124 -0.05 30.82 -7.56
CA ASP A 124 -0.31 31.93 -8.50
C ASP A 124 -1.80 32.25 -8.68
N HIS A 125 -2.63 31.21 -8.64
CA HIS A 125 -4.07 31.32 -8.79
C HIS A 125 -4.82 31.33 -7.46
N ALA A 126 -4.12 31.14 -6.35
CA ALA A 126 -4.74 31.08 -5.05
C ALA A 126 -5.24 32.47 -4.64
N ALA A 127 -6.45 32.52 -4.09
CA ALA A 127 -7.04 33.78 -3.63
C ALA A 127 -8.12 33.52 -2.59
N GLY A 128 -8.33 34.49 -1.70
CA GLY A 128 -9.52 34.50 -0.86
C GLY A 128 -10.78 34.48 -1.73
N CYS A 129 -11.75 33.63 -1.37
CA CYS A 129 -12.96 33.34 -2.13
C CYS A 129 -13.71 34.60 -2.61
N ARG A 130 -13.77 35.66 -1.78
CA ARG A 130 -14.35 36.95 -2.16
C ARG A 130 -13.63 37.60 -3.36
N TRP A 131 -12.30 37.63 -3.34
CA TRP A 131 -11.50 38.23 -4.41
C TRP A 131 -11.52 37.37 -5.69
N ALA A 132 -11.47 36.04 -5.54
CA ALA A 132 -11.59 35.10 -6.65
C ALA A 132 -12.85 35.34 -7.51
N ASN A 133 -13.96 35.70 -6.86
CA ASN A 133 -15.23 35.98 -7.53
C ASN A 133 -15.29 37.35 -8.22
N THR A 134 -14.40 38.28 -7.87
CA THR A 134 -14.30 39.60 -8.51
C THR A 134 -13.26 39.65 -9.64
N ALA A 135 -12.49 38.58 -9.82
CA ALA A 135 -11.44 38.52 -10.83
C ALA A 135 -12.04 38.57 -12.25
N PRO A 136 -11.47 39.38 -13.16
CA PRO A 136 -12.00 39.53 -14.53
C PRO A 136 -11.80 38.28 -15.39
N LYS A 137 -10.88 37.39 -14.98
CA LYS A 137 -10.57 36.12 -15.63
C LYS A 137 -10.43 35.04 -14.59
N ARG A 138 -10.92 33.85 -14.90
CA ARG A 138 -10.72 32.62 -14.13
C ARG A 138 -9.70 31.75 -14.85
N PHE A 139 -8.87 31.07 -14.06
CA PHE A 139 -7.82 30.16 -14.53
C PHE A 139 -8.07 28.77 -13.98
N GLY A 140 -7.43 27.78 -14.59
CA GLY A 140 -7.40 26.41 -14.11
C GLY A 140 -6.94 25.45 -15.20
N THR A 141 -6.43 24.30 -14.77
CA THR A 141 -5.89 23.27 -15.67
C THR A 141 -6.98 22.40 -16.29
N VAL A 142 -6.92 22.17 -17.61
CA VAL A 142 -7.88 21.32 -18.33
C VAL A 142 -7.94 19.91 -17.73
N GLY A 143 -9.14 19.45 -17.41
CA GLY A 143 -9.38 18.15 -16.76
C GLY A 143 -9.32 18.18 -15.23
N CYS A 144 -8.74 19.23 -14.63
CA CYS A 144 -8.76 19.48 -13.17
C CYS A 144 -9.67 20.65 -12.78
N ALA A 145 -9.82 21.65 -13.64
CA ALA A 145 -10.66 22.82 -13.39
C ALA A 145 -12.14 22.44 -13.36
N ALA A 146 -12.86 22.98 -12.37
CA ALA A 146 -14.28 22.75 -12.22
C ALA A 146 -15.10 23.48 -13.30
N PRO A 147 -16.31 23.00 -13.65
CA PRO A 147 -17.18 23.64 -14.64
C PRO A 147 -17.41 25.14 -14.41
N GLU A 148 -17.59 25.56 -13.17
CA GLU A 148 -17.77 26.96 -12.79
C GLU A 148 -16.50 27.83 -12.99
N GLN A 149 -15.33 27.24 -13.21
CA GLN A 149 -14.13 28.01 -13.59
C GLN A 149 -14.17 28.41 -15.08
N TYR A 150 -14.90 27.67 -15.92
CA TYR A 150 -15.06 27.98 -17.34
C TYR A 150 -16.20 28.96 -17.61
N ALA A 151 -17.17 29.06 -16.70
CA ALA A 151 -18.35 29.92 -16.85
C ALA A 151 -18.40 30.98 -15.73
N SER A 152 -18.57 32.25 -16.09
CA SER A 152 -18.59 33.36 -15.12
C SER A 152 -19.94 33.56 -14.42
N ASP A 153 -20.94 32.73 -14.72
CA ASP A 153 -22.31 32.84 -14.20
C ASP A 153 -22.50 32.24 -12.80
N ARG A 154 -21.50 31.52 -12.29
CA ARG A 154 -21.52 30.91 -10.95
C ARG A 154 -20.44 31.47 -10.06
N MET A 155 -20.69 31.51 -8.75
CA MET A 155 -19.69 31.90 -7.77
C MET A 155 -18.76 30.71 -7.48
N LEU A 156 -17.47 30.98 -7.36
CA LEU A 156 -16.47 30.04 -6.88
C LEU A 156 -16.56 29.94 -5.36
N ASP A 157 -16.46 28.74 -4.83
CA ASP A 157 -16.35 28.48 -3.40
C ASP A 157 -15.42 27.27 -3.14
N GLN A 158 -15.36 26.81 -1.90
CA GLN A 158 -14.52 25.67 -1.49
C GLN A 158 -14.76 24.41 -2.34
N ARG A 159 -15.96 24.24 -2.89
CA ARG A 159 -16.36 23.09 -3.70
C ARG A 159 -15.74 23.12 -5.10
N THR A 160 -15.21 24.25 -5.52
CA THR A 160 -14.38 24.37 -6.72
C THR A 160 -13.08 23.58 -6.56
N ASP A 161 -12.37 23.71 -5.43
CA ASP A 161 -11.18 22.91 -5.16
C ASP A 161 -11.51 21.42 -4.93
N ILE A 162 -12.70 21.10 -4.40
CA ILE A 162 -13.15 19.70 -4.24
C ILE A 162 -13.26 18.96 -5.58
N TYR A 163 -13.71 19.65 -6.64
CA TYR A 163 -13.70 19.06 -7.98
C TYR A 163 -12.29 18.66 -8.40
N ALA A 164 -11.33 19.56 -8.18
CA ALA A 164 -9.93 19.32 -8.51
C ALA A 164 -9.32 18.17 -7.67
N ILE A 165 -9.69 18.02 -6.39
CA ILE A 165 -9.33 16.83 -5.58
C ILE A 165 -9.80 15.55 -6.28
N GLY A 166 -11.06 15.52 -6.74
CA GLY A 166 -11.61 14.38 -7.48
C GLY A 166 -10.83 14.07 -8.76
N ALA A 167 -10.46 15.10 -9.52
CA ALA A 167 -9.66 14.96 -10.73
C ALA A 167 -8.26 14.40 -10.45
N VAL A 168 -7.61 14.85 -9.37
CA VAL A 168 -6.31 14.35 -8.93
C VAL A 168 -6.40 12.87 -8.50
N LEU A 169 -7.41 12.49 -7.70
CA LEU A 169 -7.66 11.09 -7.31
C LEU A 169 -7.86 10.17 -8.53
N ARG A 170 -8.62 10.65 -9.51
CA ARG A 170 -8.81 9.96 -10.79
C ARG A 170 -7.49 9.82 -11.54
N PHE A 171 -6.71 10.89 -11.65
CA PHE A 171 -5.41 10.87 -12.32
C PHE A 171 -4.45 9.84 -11.70
N MET A 172 -4.38 9.78 -10.36
CA MET A 172 -3.54 8.81 -9.65
C MET A 172 -3.82 7.36 -10.06
N THR A 173 -5.09 7.02 -10.29
CA THR A 173 -5.53 5.63 -10.54
C THR A 173 -5.75 5.29 -12.01
N ALA A 174 -5.97 6.29 -12.86
CA ALA A 174 -6.13 6.12 -14.31
C ALA A 174 -4.87 6.44 -15.11
N GLY A 175 -3.95 7.25 -14.57
CA GLY A 175 -2.76 7.74 -15.26
C GLY A 175 -3.02 8.87 -16.26
N THR A 176 -4.26 9.37 -16.34
CA THR A 176 -4.65 10.42 -17.30
C THR A 176 -5.86 11.20 -16.81
N LEU A 177 -5.96 12.45 -17.25
CA LEU A 177 -7.09 13.36 -16.99
C LEU A 177 -8.23 13.22 -18.02
N ARG A 178 -8.08 12.38 -19.04
CA ARG A 178 -9.11 12.20 -20.08
C ARG A 178 -10.32 11.45 -19.54
N GLU A 179 -11.52 11.94 -19.86
CA GLU A 179 -12.78 11.33 -19.43
C GLU A 179 -13.00 9.91 -19.97
N GLU A 180 -12.46 9.60 -21.15
CA GLU A 180 -12.72 8.36 -21.90
C GLU A 180 -11.69 7.26 -21.67
N ALA A 181 -10.66 7.50 -20.87
CA ALA A 181 -9.62 6.51 -20.64
C ALA A 181 -10.15 5.35 -19.80
N GLY A 182 -10.15 4.14 -20.39
CA GLY A 182 -10.50 2.90 -19.70
C GLY A 182 -9.71 2.70 -18.42
N GLN A 183 -10.41 2.30 -17.36
CA GLN A 183 -9.90 2.16 -16.01
C GLN A 183 -8.76 1.12 -15.97
N SER A 184 -7.58 1.52 -15.50
CA SER A 184 -6.44 0.63 -15.36
C SER A 184 -6.40 0.02 -13.96
N GLY A 185 -7.31 -0.93 -13.69
CA GLY A 185 -7.40 -1.66 -12.41
C GLY A 185 -8.82 -1.72 -11.84
N ALA A 186 -9.16 -2.77 -11.09
CA ALA A 186 -10.45 -2.89 -10.42
C ALA A 186 -10.46 -1.99 -9.17
N LEU A 187 -10.94 -0.76 -9.31
CA LEU A 187 -11.22 0.14 -8.18
C LEU A 187 -12.46 -0.36 -7.42
N SER A 188 -12.53 -0.08 -6.12
CA SER A 188 -13.75 -0.31 -5.36
C SER A 188 -14.84 0.67 -5.80
N GLU A 189 -16.08 0.18 -5.89
CA GLU A 189 -17.24 1.01 -6.22
C GLU A 189 -17.38 2.20 -5.25
N ALA A 190 -16.95 2.01 -4.00
CA ALA A 190 -16.97 3.06 -2.98
C ALA A 190 -15.98 4.18 -3.31
N PHE A 191 -14.74 3.86 -3.70
CA PHE A 191 -13.76 4.87 -4.11
C PHE A 191 -14.18 5.60 -5.39
N GLU A 192 -14.71 4.88 -6.38
CA GLU A 192 -15.26 5.50 -7.58
C GLU A 192 -16.41 6.46 -7.29
N ARG A 193 -17.25 6.13 -6.30
CA ARG A 193 -18.36 6.99 -5.87
C ARG A 193 -17.86 8.29 -5.23
N ILE A 194 -16.77 8.24 -4.46
CA ILE A 194 -16.13 9.43 -3.89
C ILE A 194 -15.61 10.32 -5.02
N ILE A 195 -14.86 9.76 -5.98
CA ILE A 195 -14.34 10.51 -7.14
C ILE A 195 -15.50 11.16 -7.92
N ARG A 196 -16.54 10.39 -8.22
CA ARG A 196 -17.70 10.88 -8.97
C ARG A 196 -18.45 11.98 -8.24
N LYS A 197 -18.61 11.87 -6.91
CA LYS A 197 -19.25 12.90 -6.10
C LYS A 197 -18.40 14.17 -6.05
N CYS A 198 -17.08 14.07 -5.96
CA CYS A 198 -16.19 15.23 -6.03
C CYS A 198 -16.31 15.94 -7.39
N MET A 199 -16.34 15.18 -8.48
CA MET A 199 -16.37 15.71 -9.86
C MET A 199 -17.79 15.97 -10.42
N ASP A 200 -18.82 16.05 -9.58
CA ASP A 200 -20.18 16.33 -10.06
C ASP A 200 -20.26 17.72 -10.71
N SER A 201 -20.94 17.84 -11.85
CA SER A 201 -21.07 19.11 -12.56
C SER A 201 -21.95 20.12 -11.80
N ASN A 202 -22.79 19.64 -10.88
CA ASN A 202 -23.51 20.45 -9.93
C ASN A 202 -22.73 20.55 -8.61
N MET A 203 -22.28 21.76 -8.27
CA MET A 203 -21.54 22.04 -7.04
C MET A 203 -22.30 21.61 -5.77
N GLU A 204 -23.62 21.74 -5.75
CA GLU A 204 -24.46 21.38 -4.59
C GLU A 204 -24.52 19.87 -4.32
N LYS A 205 -24.13 19.05 -5.30
CA LYS A 205 -24.07 17.58 -5.14
C LYS A 205 -22.69 17.10 -4.67
N ARG A 206 -21.67 17.96 -4.72
CA ARG A 206 -20.32 17.64 -4.23
C ARG A 206 -20.32 17.53 -2.71
N TYR A 207 -19.21 17.08 -2.16
CA TYR A 207 -18.96 17.24 -0.72
C TYR A 207 -18.93 18.73 -0.36
N ALA A 208 -19.35 19.08 0.85
CA ALA A 208 -19.42 20.48 1.25
C ALA A 208 -18.03 21.06 1.59
N SER A 209 -17.11 20.21 2.05
CA SER A 209 -15.75 20.60 2.41
C SER A 209 -14.73 19.52 2.06
N ALA A 210 -13.45 19.88 1.97
CA ALA A 210 -12.37 18.92 1.82
C ALA A 210 -12.27 17.94 3.00
N GLY A 211 -12.65 18.36 4.21
CA GLY A 211 -12.73 17.49 5.38
C GLY A 211 -13.73 16.34 5.22
N GLU A 212 -14.91 16.60 4.62
CA GLU A 212 -15.86 15.52 4.32
C GLU A 212 -15.34 14.52 3.28
N VAL A 213 -14.51 14.98 2.34
CA VAL A 213 -13.83 14.09 1.38
C VAL A 213 -12.80 13.24 2.12
N GLU A 214 -12.01 13.84 3.01
CA GLU A 214 -11.05 13.14 3.86
C GLU A 214 -11.74 12.06 4.71
N ASP A 215 -12.86 12.38 5.36
CA ASP A 215 -13.66 11.44 6.14
C ASP A 215 -14.17 10.29 5.27
N ALA A 216 -14.65 10.58 4.06
CA ALA A 216 -15.11 9.56 3.12
C ALA A 216 -13.96 8.64 2.69
N LEU A 217 -12.78 9.18 2.42
CA LEU A 217 -11.57 8.41 2.10
C LEU A 217 -11.09 7.57 3.30
N GLN A 218 -11.06 8.16 4.49
CA GLN A 218 -10.72 7.49 5.74
C GLN A 218 -11.70 6.36 6.06
N ALA A 219 -12.98 6.52 5.75
CA ALA A 219 -13.98 5.47 5.89
C ALA A 219 -13.71 4.27 4.99
N LEU A 220 -13.03 4.43 3.84
CA LEU A 220 -12.59 3.28 3.04
C LEU A 220 -11.50 2.47 3.76
N CYS A 221 -10.59 3.15 4.46
CA CYS A 221 -9.57 2.50 5.30
C CYS A 221 -10.23 1.80 6.48
N THR A 222 -11.15 2.48 7.18
CA THR A 222 -11.86 1.90 8.34
C THR A 222 -12.77 0.76 7.92
N ARG A 223 -13.43 0.84 6.77
CA ARG A 223 -14.28 -0.22 6.23
C ARG A 223 -13.46 -1.43 5.78
N LYS A 224 -12.27 -1.23 5.20
CA LYS A 224 -11.32 -2.33 5.02
C LYS A 224 -10.91 -2.92 6.37
N LEU A 225 -10.59 -2.10 7.37
CA LEU A 225 -10.22 -2.58 8.71
C LEU A 225 -11.38 -3.24 9.48
N THR A 226 -12.63 -2.85 9.27
CA THR A 226 -13.83 -3.47 9.88
C THR A 226 -14.30 -4.67 9.09
N GLU A 227 -14.25 -4.66 7.75
CA GLU A 227 -14.45 -5.88 6.94
C GLU A 227 -13.31 -6.89 7.17
N GLU A 228 -12.09 -6.45 7.50
CA GLU A 228 -10.94 -7.27 7.94
C GLU A 228 -11.00 -7.67 9.43
N LYS A 229 -11.76 -6.94 10.28
CA LYS A 229 -12.06 -7.36 11.66
C LYS A 229 -13.29 -8.26 11.74
N GLU A 230 -14.31 -8.04 10.91
CA GLU A 230 -15.55 -8.82 10.83
C GLU A 230 -15.40 -10.04 9.92
N GLN A 231 -14.50 -10.02 8.93
CA GLN A 231 -13.80 -11.23 8.51
C GLN A 231 -12.88 -11.59 9.65
N LYS A 232 -13.47 -12.27 10.66
CA LYS A 232 -12.83 -13.03 11.75
C LYS A 232 -11.32 -12.95 11.62
N THR A 233 -10.59 -12.39 12.58
CA THR A 233 -9.14 -12.61 12.76
C THR A 233 -8.81 -14.04 12.36
N ILE A 234 -8.47 -14.23 11.08
CA ILE A 234 -7.95 -15.49 10.59
C ILE A 234 -6.56 -15.37 11.16
N PRO A 235 -6.15 -16.26 12.08
CA PRO A 235 -4.79 -16.23 12.58
C PRO A 235 -3.88 -16.13 11.36
N SER A 236 -3.02 -15.09 11.31
CA SER A 236 -2.12 -14.89 10.19
C SER A 236 -1.42 -16.21 9.92
N HIS A 237 -1.40 -16.63 8.67
CA HIS A 237 -0.73 -17.87 8.32
C HIS A 237 0.77 -17.64 8.45
N ILE A 238 1.34 -18.12 9.56
CA ILE A 238 2.75 -17.96 9.87
C ILE A 238 3.54 -19.04 9.13
N LEU A 239 4.46 -18.61 8.28
CA LEU A 239 5.43 -19.45 7.61
C LEU A 239 6.82 -19.12 8.12
N LEU A 240 7.48 -20.10 8.73
CA LEU A 240 8.87 -19.96 9.12
C LEU A 240 9.76 -20.44 7.97
N VAL A 241 10.76 -19.65 7.62
CA VAL A 241 11.74 -20.02 6.60
C VAL A 241 13.11 -20.16 7.24
N THR A 242 13.72 -21.32 7.07
CA THR A 242 15.04 -21.66 7.62
C THR A 242 15.93 -22.32 6.56
N GLY A 243 17.25 -22.25 6.75
CA GLY A 243 18.25 -22.83 5.87
C GLY A 243 19.18 -23.78 6.61
N MET A 244 19.64 -24.81 5.92
CA MET A 244 20.59 -25.80 6.46
C MET A 244 21.96 -25.19 6.78
N LYS A 245 22.37 -24.14 6.07
CA LYS A 245 23.62 -23.40 6.30
C LYS A 245 23.56 -22.04 5.61
N ALA A 246 24.47 -21.15 5.96
CA ALA A 246 24.61 -19.88 5.25
C ALA A 246 24.88 -20.14 3.76
N GLY A 247 24.26 -19.33 2.89
CA GLY A 247 24.40 -19.47 1.44
C GLY A 247 23.45 -20.47 0.77
N THR A 248 22.54 -21.15 1.50
CA THR A 248 21.50 -22.00 0.87
C THR A 248 20.39 -21.22 0.18
N GLY A 249 20.41 -19.89 0.25
CA GLY A 249 19.44 -19.02 -0.42
C GLY A 249 18.10 -18.86 0.30
N THR A 250 18.06 -19.04 1.63
CA THR A 250 16.85 -18.88 2.46
C THR A 250 16.15 -17.55 2.21
N THR A 251 16.85 -16.44 2.42
CA THR A 251 16.32 -15.07 2.23
C THR A 251 15.85 -14.83 0.80
N HIS A 252 16.59 -15.33 -0.18
CA HIS A 252 16.24 -15.18 -1.60
C HIS A 252 14.95 -15.92 -1.95
N LEU A 253 14.74 -17.12 -1.39
CA LEU A 253 13.51 -17.88 -1.57
C LEU A 253 12.34 -17.23 -0.83
N ALA A 254 12.56 -16.76 0.41
CA ALA A 254 11.55 -16.12 1.24
C ALA A 254 11.03 -14.82 0.60
N LEU A 255 11.93 -13.91 0.19
CA LEU A 255 11.57 -12.69 -0.53
C LEU A 255 10.85 -13.03 -1.84
N GLY A 256 11.30 -14.08 -2.53
CA GLY A 256 10.63 -14.52 -3.73
C GLY A 256 9.20 -14.99 -3.49
N LEU A 257 8.97 -15.79 -2.45
CA LEU A 257 7.64 -16.25 -2.12
C LEU A 257 6.71 -15.09 -1.74
N VAL A 258 7.19 -14.14 -0.94
CA VAL A 258 6.42 -12.93 -0.56
C VAL A 258 6.05 -12.09 -1.77
N TYR A 259 7.00 -11.89 -2.70
CA TYR A 259 6.73 -11.20 -3.97
C TYR A 259 5.65 -11.90 -4.79
N PHE A 260 5.73 -13.23 -4.93
CA PHE A 260 4.72 -14.03 -5.62
C PHE A 260 3.34 -13.88 -4.98
N LEU A 261 3.25 -13.95 -3.65
CA LEU A 261 2.00 -13.86 -2.91
C LEU A 261 1.34 -12.48 -3.07
N ASN A 262 2.09 -11.39 -2.84
CA ASN A 262 1.58 -10.03 -2.97
C ASN A 262 1.12 -9.72 -4.39
N ARG A 263 1.88 -10.13 -5.41
CA ARG A 263 1.48 -9.98 -6.82
C ARG A 263 0.20 -10.73 -7.17
N ASN A 264 -0.12 -11.79 -6.43
CA ASN A 264 -1.33 -12.60 -6.61
C ASN A 264 -2.48 -12.20 -5.67
N GLY A 265 -2.38 -11.05 -4.99
CA GLY A 265 -3.46 -10.45 -4.22
C GLY A 265 -3.58 -10.94 -2.78
N TYR A 266 -2.59 -11.69 -2.26
CA TYR A 266 -2.49 -11.95 -0.82
C TYR A 266 -1.82 -10.78 -0.12
N ARG A 267 -2.17 -10.52 1.14
CA ARG A 267 -1.45 -9.56 1.99
C ARG A 267 -0.37 -10.30 2.78
N ALA A 268 0.83 -10.35 2.21
CA ALA A 268 1.96 -11.08 2.77
C ALA A 268 3.07 -10.13 3.27
N LEU A 269 3.46 -10.30 4.53
CA LEU A 269 4.59 -9.62 5.15
C LEU A 269 5.82 -10.52 5.18
N TYR A 270 6.96 -9.97 4.78
CA TYR A 270 8.27 -10.55 5.09
C TYR A 270 8.79 -9.96 6.41
N GLU A 271 9.16 -10.80 7.36
CA GLU A 271 9.88 -10.40 8.56
C GLU A 271 11.28 -11.01 8.58
N GLU A 272 12.29 -10.14 8.70
CA GLU A 272 13.68 -10.56 8.88
C GLU A 272 13.92 -10.90 10.36
N HIS A 273 14.32 -12.14 10.63
CA HIS A 273 14.75 -12.62 11.97
C HIS A 273 16.17 -13.19 11.90
N ASN A 274 16.96 -12.74 10.94
CA ASN A 274 18.31 -13.23 10.69
C ASN A 274 19.29 -12.07 10.50
N ALA A 275 20.59 -12.37 10.66
CA ALA A 275 21.64 -11.36 10.65
C ALA A 275 22.04 -10.85 9.25
N SER A 276 21.32 -11.19 8.18
CA SER A 276 21.70 -10.77 6.81
C SER A 276 21.56 -9.27 6.58
N ARG A 277 20.66 -8.59 7.32
CA ARG A 277 20.31 -7.17 7.13
C ARG A 277 19.96 -6.85 5.67
N ALA A 278 19.37 -7.81 4.95
CA ALA A 278 19.10 -7.68 3.54
C ALA A 278 18.08 -6.54 3.30
N VAL A 279 17.04 -6.46 4.15
CA VAL A 279 16.01 -5.41 4.02
C VAL A 279 16.59 -4.02 4.30
N ASP A 280 17.32 -3.84 5.41
CA ASP A 280 17.97 -2.56 5.74
C ASP A 280 18.97 -2.13 4.65
N THR A 281 19.75 -3.07 4.11
CA THR A 281 20.71 -2.79 3.03
C THR A 281 20.01 -2.34 1.75
N MET A 282 18.95 -3.03 1.35
CA MET A 282 18.14 -2.67 0.18
C MET A 282 17.50 -1.30 0.37
N ALA A 283 16.89 -1.05 1.55
CA ALA A 283 16.22 0.19 1.86
C ALA A 283 17.17 1.39 1.82
N ARG A 284 18.35 1.27 2.46
CA ARG A 284 19.37 2.34 2.45
C ARG A 284 19.84 2.67 1.04
N ARG A 285 20.11 1.64 0.22
CA ARG A 285 20.55 1.84 -1.17
C ARG A 285 19.48 2.53 -2.02
N ALA A 286 18.21 2.26 -1.75
CA ALA A 286 17.09 2.86 -2.45
C ALA A 286 16.62 4.20 -1.84
N GLY A 287 17.26 4.68 -0.76
CA GLY A 287 16.86 5.92 -0.07
C GLY A 287 15.47 5.82 0.59
N MET A 288 15.00 4.61 0.92
CA MET A 288 13.65 4.40 1.41
C MET A 288 13.56 4.55 2.93
N ARG A 289 12.39 4.96 3.41
CA ARG A 289 12.08 5.06 4.85
C ARG A 289 10.92 4.12 5.18
N PRO A 290 10.93 3.52 6.39
CA PRO A 290 9.82 2.67 6.82
C PRO A 290 8.62 3.54 7.24
N ASP A 291 7.45 2.92 7.29
CA ASP A 291 6.28 3.50 7.94
C ASP A 291 6.40 3.51 9.48
N ARG A 292 5.33 3.94 10.16
CA ARG A 292 5.25 3.96 11.64
C ARG A 292 5.39 2.58 12.31
N PHE A 293 5.19 1.49 11.57
CA PHE A 293 5.30 0.11 12.05
C PHE A 293 6.68 -0.50 11.75
N GLY A 294 7.59 0.28 11.17
CA GLY A 294 8.92 -0.17 10.76
C GLY A 294 8.90 -1.03 9.49
N ILE A 295 7.88 -0.86 8.64
CA ILE A 295 7.72 -1.68 7.43
C ILE A 295 8.08 -0.85 6.21
N TYR A 296 8.90 -1.43 5.34
CA TYR A 296 9.26 -0.86 4.05
C TYR A 296 8.39 -1.45 2.96
N THR A 297 7.80 -0.58 2.13
CA THR A 297 7.07 -0.99 0.93
C THR A 297 8.01 -0.91 -0.27
N MET A 298 8.56 -2.05 -0.72
CA MET A 298 9.56 -2.10 -1.80
C MET A 298 9.19 -3.17 -2.82
N TYR A 299 9.28 -2.86 -4.12
CA TYR A 299 9.01 -3.81 -5.21
C TYR A 299 7.63 -4.49 -5.11
N GLY A 300 6.63 -3.79 -4.56
CA GLY A 300 5.28 -4.34 -4.32
C GLY A 300 5.19 -5.32 -3.14
N CYS A 301 6.18 -5.32 -2.24
CA CYS A 301 6.22 -6.15 -1.04
C CYS A 301 6.29 -5.30 0.23
N CYS A 302 5.69 -5.78 1.31
CA CYS A 302 5.88 -5.26 2.65
C CYS A 302 7.02 -6.04 3.32
N LEU A 303 8.09 -5.35 3.70
CA LEU A 303 9.32 -5.93 4.25
C LEU A 303 9.67 -5.27 5.58
N LYS A 304 9.77 -6.07 6.64
CA LYS A 304 10.15 -5.62 7.98
C LYS A 304 11.57 -6.11 8.31
N PRO A 305 12.57 -5.22 8.44
CA PRO A 305 13.91 -5.64 8.84
C PRO A 305 13.95 -6.05 10.31
N TRP A 306 15.03 -6.73 10.69
CA TRP A 306 15.30 -6.99 12.09
C TRP A 306 15.85 -5.73 12.75
N TYR A 307 15.06 -5.09 13.60
CA TYR A 307 15.48 -3.91 14.36
C TYR A 307 16.26 -4.24 15.65
N GLY A 308 16.51 -5.52 15.92
CA GLY A 308 17.07 -5.98 17.19
C GLY A 308 16.02 -6.14 18.30
N PRO A 309 16.37 -6.85 19.39
CA PRO A 309 15.44 -7.18 20.48
C PRO A 309 15.02 -5.98 21.34
N ALA A 310 15.76 -4.86 21.26
CA ALA A 310 15.51 -3.66 22.07
C ALA A 310 14.45 -2.73 21.46
N VAL A 311 14.09 -2.92 20.19
CA VAL A 311 13.16 -2.05 19.47
C VAL A 311 11.75 -2.62 19.56
N LYS A 312 10.85 -1.86 20.18
CA LYS A 312 9.41 -2.16 20.26
C LYS A 312 8.67 -1.21 19.32
N LEU A 313 8.07 -1.77 18.28
CA LEU A 313 7.24 -1.06 17.32
C LEU A 313 5.76 -1.39 17.57
N ASP A 314 4.87 -0.52 17.13
CA ASP A 314 3.42 -0.79 17.12
C ASP A 314 3.14 -2.12 16.41
N GLN A 315 2.25 -2.95 16.97
CA GLN A 315 1.90 -4.24 16.39
C GLN A 315 0.83 -4.08 15.31
N GLU A 316 1.06 -4.66 14.15
CA GLU A 316 0.10 -4.69 13.06
C GLU A 316 -0.75 -5.96 13.12
N THR A 317 -2.04 -5.84 12.79
CA THR A 317 -3.00 -6.95 12.79
C THR A 317 -3.63 -7.21 11.42
N GLY A 318 -3.06 -6.62 10.35
CA GLY A 318 -3.67 -6.59 9.02
C GLY A 318 -3.15 -7.63 8.01
N PHE A 319 -2.07 -8.38 8.27
CA PHE A 319 -1.54 -9.32 7.27
C PHE A 319 -2.14 -10.73 7.36
N ASP A 320 -2.52 -11.27 6.20
CA ASP A 320 -3.07 -12.63 6.09
C ASP A 320 -1.97 -13.68 6.21
N ILE A 321 -0.75 -13.36 5.79
CA ILE A 321 0.41 -14.27 5.74
C ILE A 321 1.63 -13.53 6.29
N ILE A 322 2.37 -14.18 7.20
CA ILE A 322 3.63 -13.66 7.73
C ILE A 322 4.73 -14.67 7.46
N VAL A 323 5.70 -14.29 6.63
CA VAL A 323 6.87 -15.09 6.28
C VAL A 323 8.05 -14.62 7.13
N LYS A 324 8.40 -15.39 8.15
CA LYS A 324 9.50 -15.08 9.07
C LYS A 324 10.78 -15.79 8.62
N ASP A 325 11.77 -15.04 8.15
CA ASP A 325 13.06 -15.57 7.72
C ASP A 325 14.04 -15.63 8.88
N TYR A 326 14.20 -16.83 9.45
CA TYR A 326 15.16 -17.12 10.51
C TYR A 326 16.56 -17.47 9.98
N GLY A 327 16.75 -17.57 8.65
CA GLY A 327 18.04 -17.94 8.09
C GLY A 327 18.53 -19.27 8.68
N THR A 328 19.67 -19.27 9.35
CA THR A 328 20.22 -20.46 10.03
C THR A 328 20.00 -20.50 11.54
N ASP A 329 19.19 -19.59 12.11
CA ASP A 329 18.86 -19.58 13.53
C ASP A 329 17.73 -20.57 13.84
N TRP A 330 18.12 -21.84 13.95
CA TRP A 330 17.20 -22.94 14.23
C TRP A 330 16.62 -22.89 15.63
N GLN A 331 17.34 -22.30 16.60
CA GLN A 331 16.89 -22.23 17.99
C GLN A 331 15.70 -21.29 18.12
N GLN A 332 15.78 -20.10 17.53
CA GLN A 332 14.66 -19.15 17.54
C GLN A 332 13.47 -19.67 16.72
N ALA A 333 13.72 -20.27 15.56
CA ALA A 333 12.65 -20.90 14.77
C ALA A 333 11.92 -22.01 15.55
N GLU A 334 12.65 -22.82 16.32
CA GLU A 334 12.05 -23.89 17.15
C GLU A 334 11.19 -23.33 18.29
N LEU A 335 11.62 -22.25 18.93
CA LEU A 335 10.82 -21.56 19.96
C LEU A 335 9.50 -21.07 19.37
N GLU A 336 9.54 -20.45 18.19
CA GLU A 336 8.35 -19.96 17.49
C GLU A 336 7.41 -21.09 17.06
N LEU A 337 7.94 -22.20 16.52
CA LEU A 337 7.14 -23.40 16.16
C LEU A 337 6.40 -24.00 17.36
N LYS A 338 6.98 -23.91 18.56
CA LYS A 338 6.36 -24.39 19.80
C LYS A 338 5.35 -23.40 20.36
N ALA A 339 5.55 -22.10 20.13
CA ALA A 339 4.70 -21.04 20.63
C ALA A 339 3.45 -20.79 19.77
N ALA A 340 3.53 -21.01 18.46
CA ALA A 340 2.47 -20.69 17.51
C ALA A 340 2.25 -21.79 16.48
N LYS A 341 1.01 -21.87 15.95
CA LYS A 341 0.73 -22.71 14.78
C LYS A 341 1.38 -22.10 13.54
N ALA A 342 2.45 -22.71 13.07
CA ALA A 342 3.19 -22.26 11.90
C ALA A 342 3.57 -23.42 10.97
N ASP A 343 3.69 -23.10 9.69
CA ASP A 343 4.27 -23.99 8.67
C ASP A 343 5.78 -23.74 8.57
N LEU A 344 6.54 -24.75 8.15
CA LEU A 344 7.99 -24.68 8.06
C LEU A 344 8.49 -24.96 6.64
N LEU A 345 9.25 -24.01 6.11
CA LEU A 345 9.92 -24.07 4.82
C LEU A 345 11.44 -24.07 5.03
N GLY A 346 12.05 -25.24 4.86
CA GLY A 346 13.50 -25.39 4.87
C GLY A 346 14.13 -25.18 3.50
N THR A 347 15.35 -24.64 3.48
CA THR A 347 16.20 -24.56 2.28
C THR A 347 17.51 -25.32 2.48
N GLY A 348 17.95 -26.01 1.42
CA GLY A 348 19.16 -26.83 1.43
C GLY A 348 19.90 -26.82 0.11
N SER A 349 21.09 -27.41 0.12
CA SER A 349 21.88 -27.71 -1.09
C SER A 349 21.94 -29.22 -1.26
N ALA A 350 21.75 -29.72 -2.48
CA ALA A 350 21.82 -31.14 -2.79
C ALA A 350 23.24 -31.58 -3.18
N SER A 351 24.26 -30.84 -2.74
CA SER A 351 25.65 -31.17 -3.02
C SER A 351 26.07 -32.42 -2.24
N VAL A 352 26.88 -33.27 -2.86
CA VAL A 352 27.28 -34.57 -2.28
C VAL A 352 28.00 -34.46 -0.92
N TRP A 353 28.71 -33.35 -0.67
CA TRP A 353 29.39 -33.08 0.60
C TRP A 353 28.47 -32.51 1.69
N ASP A 354 27.25 -32.05 1.34
CA ASP A 354 26.30 -31.48 2.31
C ASP A 354 25.50 -32.55 3.06
N GLY A 355 25.72 -33.84 2.79
CA GLY A 355 24.98 -34.94 3.40
C GLY A 355 24.94 -34.93 4.94
N ARG A 356 26.00 -34.44 5.61
CA ARG A 356 26.01 -34.27 7.07
C ARG A 356 25.05 -33.16 7.52
N TYR A 357 25.08 -32.01 6.86
CA TYR A 357 24.19 -30.88 7.17
C TYR A 357 22.72 -31.24 6.92
N ILE A 358 22.43 -31.95 5.84
CA ILE A 358 21.07 -32.38 5.53
C ILE A 358 20.53 -33.29 6.64
N ARG A 359 21.31 -34.28 7.09
CA ARG A 359 20.91 -35.18 8.19
C ARG A 359 20.71 -34.43 9.50
N GLN A 360 21.62 -33.53 9.85
CA GLN A 360 21.49 -32.71 11.06
C GLN A 360 20.24 -31.84 11.02
N TYR A 361 19.97 -31.21 9.89
CA TYR A 361 18.81 -30.36 9.69
C TYR A 361 17.49 -31.13 9.73
N ILE A 362 17.42 -32.30 9.10
CA ILE A 362 16.23 -33.18 9.16
C ILE A 362 15.99 -33.68 10.58
N SER A 363 17.07 -34.07 11.29
CA SER A 363 16.97 -34.46 12.70
C SER A 363 16.38 -33.33 13.54
N TRP A 364 16.88 -32.10 13.36
CA TRP A 364 16.33 -30.91 14.03
C TRP A 364 14.86 -30.67 13.63
N MET A 365 14.52 -30.65 12.34
CA MET A 365 13.13 -30.47 11.88
C MET A 365 12.19 -31.49 12.53
N ASN A 366 12.61 -32.76 12.64
CA ASN A 366 11.80 -33.79 13.27
C ASN A 366 11.66 -33.61 14.79
N GLN A 367 12.75 -33.24 15.46
CA GLN A 367 12.72 -32.95 16.90
C GLN A 367 11.83 -31.75 17.21
N ALA A 368 11.98 -30.66 16.46
CA ALA A 368 11.13 -29.48 16.56
C ALA A 368 9.64 -29.83 16.32
N TRP A 369 9.36 -30.76 15.39
CA TRP A 369 7.99 -31.18 15.06
C TRP A 369 7.34 -32.18 16.03
N ALA A 370 8.15 -32.93 16.79
CA ALA A 370 7.65 -33.99 17.69
C ALA A 370 6.74 -33.44 18.81
N GLY A 371 6.72 -32.12 19.02
CA GLY A 371 5.95 -31.41 20.05
C GLY A 371 4.49 -31.05 19.71
N ARG A 372 3.83 -31.70 18.73
CA ARG A 372 2.45 -31.41 18.23
C ARG A 372 2.30 -30.11 17.40
N CYS A 373 3.15 -29.92 16.39
CA CYS A 373 2.94 -28.86 15.39
C CYS A 373 1.99 -29.36 14.29
N ASP A 374 0.80 -28.74 14.15
CA ASP A 374 -0.22 -29.08 13.13
C ASP A 374 0.07 -28.53 11.72
N GLY A 375 1.28 -28.00 11.47
CA GLY A 375 1.66 -27.37 10.21
C GLY A 375 2.17 -28.34 9.12
N ASN A 376 2.47 -27.82 7.95
CA ASN A 376 3.18 -28.52 6.88
C ASN A 376 4.69 -28.26 6.95
N ARG A 377 5.45 -29.28 6.57
CA ARG A 377 6.91 -29.22 6.41
C ARG A 377 7.29 -29.38 4.95
N VAL A 378 8.01 -28.41 4.43
CA VAL A 378 8.51 -28.41 3.05
C VAL A 378 10.01 -28.18 3.05
N LEU A 379 10.73 -28.86 2.17
CA LEU A 379 12.17 -28.70 2.00
C LEU A 379 12.48 -28.42 0.53
N VAL A 380 13.18 -27.31 0.28
CA VAL A 380 13.56 -26.85 -1.06
C VAL A 380 15.07 -26.96 -1.21
N PHE A 381 15.52 -27.68 -2.24
CA PHE A 381 16.92 -27.81 -2.56
C PHE A 381 17.31 -26.87 -3.71
N ARG A 382 18.47 -26.20 -3.59
CA ARG A 382 19.12 -25.45 -4.67
C ARG A 382 20.21 -26.29 -5.36
N GLY A 383 20.38 -26.06 -6.66
CA GLY A 383 21.33 -26.73 -7.54
C GLY A 383 20.70 -27.17 -8.86
N THR A 384 21.48 -27.78 -9.75
CA THR A 384 20.99 -28.19 -11.08
C THR A 384 19.87 -29.22 -10.95
N ARG A 385 18.80 -29.03 -11.74
CA ARG A 385 17.56 -29.80 -11.62
C ARG A 385 17.76 -31.32 -11.75
N SER A 386 18.73 -31.75 -12.55
CA SER A 386 19.09 -33.15 -12.77
C SER A 386 19.81 -33.75 -11.55
N LEU A 387 20.82 -33.07 -11.03
CA LEU A 387 21.60 -33.50 -9.87
C LEU A 387 20.72 -33.55 -8.62
N CYS A 388 20.00 -32.47 -8.33
CA CYS A 388 19.09 -32.40 -7.18
C CYS A 388 18.05 -33.52 -7.20
N ARG A 389 17.45 -33.83 -8.36
CA ARG A 389 16.47 -34.92 -8.46
C ARG A 389 17.09 -36.30 -8.21
N LYS A 390 18.32 -36.54 -8.68
CA LYS A 390 19.02 -37.80 -8.46
C LYS A 390 19.33 -38.00 -6.98
N GLU A 391 19.91 -36.98 -6.34
CA GLU A 391 20.26 -37.00 -4.92
C GLU A 391 19.01 -37.08 -4.04
N LEU A 392 17.97 -36.28 -4.30
CA LEU A 392 16.71 -36.32 -3.56
C LEU A 392 16.04 -37.70 -3.61
N ARG A 393 16.05 -38.36 -4.78
CA ARG A 393 15.50 -39.71 -4.93
C ARG A 393 16.32 -40.75 -4.17
N ALA A 394 17.65 -40.65 -4.20
CA ALA A 394 18.52 -41.54 -3.45
C ALA A 394 18.27 -41.39 -1.94
N MET A 395 18.25 -40.15 -1.45
CA MET A 395 18.06 -39.82 -0.04
C MET A 395 16.66 -40.19 0.48
N SER A 396 15.60 -39.92 -0.27
CA SER A 396 14.23 -40.27 0.11
C SER A 396 13.98 -41.78 0.17
N ARG A 397 14.74 -42.57 -0.62
CA ARG A 397 14.68 -44.05 -0.54
C ARG A 397 15.33 -44.57 0.74
N SER A 398 16.45 -43.99 1.14
CA SER A 398 17.24 -44.44 2.30
C SER A 398 16.73 -43.92 3.64
N ASP A 399 16.06 -42.75 3.68
CA ASP A 399 15.70 -42.09 4.93
C ASP A 399 14.17 -41.96 5.08
N LYS A 400 13.61 -42.67 6.06
CA LYS A 400 12.17 -42.67 6.34
C LYS A 400 11.68 -41.27 6.75
N ALA A 401 12.51 -40.47 7.40
CA ALA A 401 12.17 -39.10 7.80
C ALA A 401 11.89 -38.19 6.60
N LEU A 402 12.60 -38.38 5.49
CA LEU A 402 12.41 -37.60 4.27
C LEU A 402 11.13 -37.94 3.53
N LYS A 403 10.53 -39.12 3.75
CA LYS A 403 9.28 -39.52 3.08
C LYS A 403 8.08 -38.71 3.55
N GLU A 404 8.14 -38.16 4.75
CA GLU A 404 7.06 -37.36 5.35
C GLU A 404 7.16 -35.86 5.03
N ILE A 405 8.27 -35.42 4.43
CA ILE A 405 8.53 -34.02 4.08
C ILE A 405 8.31 -33.82 2.58
N LYS A 406 7.57 -32.78 2.19
CA LYS A 406 7.41 -32.45 0.77
C LYS A 406 8.70 -31.84 0.22
N LEU A 407 9.21 -32.39 -0.88
CA LEU A 407 10.50 -32.00 -1.45
C LEU A 407 10.33 -31.23 -2.75
N PHE A 408 11.08 -30.13 -2.89
CA PHE A 408 11.10 -29.28 -4.08
C PHE A 408 12.54 -29.00 -4.52
N VAL A 409 12.69 -28.65 -5.80
CA VAL A 409 13.93 -28.11 -6.35
C VAL A 409 13.64 -26.69 -6.81
N SER A 410 14.37 -25.72 -6.26
CA SER A 410 14.25 -24.31 -6.63
C SER A 410 14.77 -24.11 -8.05
N PRO A 411 14.06 -23.35 -8.91
CA PRO A 411 14.61 -22.91 -10.18
C PRO A 411 15.79 -21.95 -9.95
N GLU A 412 16.66 -21.82 -10.95
CA GLU A 412 17.69 -20.78 -10.96
C GLU A 412 17.05 -19.46 -11.43
N TYR A 413 17.05 -18.45 -10.57
CA TYR A 413 16.56 -17.10 -10.89
C TYR A 413 17.36 -16.04 -10.12
N GLU A 414 17.77 -15.00 -10.83
CA GLU A 414 18.70 -13.98 -10.33
C GLU A 414 18.03 -12.96 -9.41
N ASN A 415 16.79 -12.57 -9.70
CA ASN A 415 16.10 -11.50 -8.97
C ASN A 415 14.84 -12.05 -8.28
N PRO A 416 14.75 -12.02 -6.94
CA PRO A 416 13.57 -12.52 -6.23
C PRO A 416 12.31 -11.70 -6.47
N PHE A 417 12.45 -10.46 -6.97
CA PHE A 417 11.35 -9.55 -7.30
C PHE A 417 10.97 -9.58 -8.79
N SER A 418 11.44 -10.59 -9.54
CA SER A 418 11.09 -10.78 -10.97
C SER A 418 10.99 -12.27 -11.30
N GLN A 419 9.75 -12.78 -11.34
CA GLN A 419 9.48 -14.23 -11.39
C GLN A 419 8.55 -14.66 -12.53
N LYS A 420 8.65 -13.99 -13.69
CA LYS A 420 7.70 -14.27 -14.79
C LYS A 420 7.75 -15.73 -15.28
N ARG A 421 8.86 -16.45 -15.10
CA ARG A 421 9.02 -17.83 -15.58
C ARG A 421 8.88 -18.88 -14.47
N GLU A 422 8.95 -18.45 -13.21
CA GLU A 422 9.01 -19.28 -12.01
C GLU A 422 7.67 -19.38 -11.27
N GLU A 423 6.63 -18.73 -11.79
CA GLU A 423 5.31 -18.63 -11.15
C GLU A 423 4.71 -20.00 -10.78
N ALA A 424 4.83 -20.98 -11.68
CA ALA A 424 4.36 -22.34 -11.44
C ALA A 424 5.08 -23.05 -10.26
N PHE A 425 6.35 -22.71 -10.04
CA PHE A 425 7.12 -23.23 -8.90
C PHE A 425 6.58 -22.65 -7.59
N PHE A 426 6.44 -21.33 -7.49
CA PHE A 426 5.93 -20.68 -6.27
C PHE A 426 4.48 -21.04 -5.98
N GLN A 427 3.65 -21.19 -7.01
CA GLN A 427 2.28 -21.69 -6.88
C GLN A 427 2.23 -23.09 -6.26
N SER A 428 3.10 -24.00 -6.74
CA SER A 428 3.19 -25.37 -6.23
C SER A 428 3.77 -25.41 -4.82
N LEU A 429 4.79 -24.57 -4.57
CA LEU A 429 5.43 -24.43 -3.26
C LEU A 429 4.42 -23.94 -2.22
N TRP A 430 3.69 -22.87 -2.51
CA TRP A 430 2.68 -22.33 -1.61
C TRP A 430 1.55 -23.32 -1.36
N SER A 431 1.08 -24.04 -2.38
CA SER A 431 0.05 -25.09 -2.19
C SER A 431 0.52 -26.21 -1.25
N ALA A 432 1.82 -26.53 -1.29
CA ALA A 432 2.41 -27.54 -0.43
C ALA A 432 2.58 -27.06 1.01
N VAL A 433 3.00 -25.80 1.20
CA VAL A 433 3.13 -25.15 2.50
C VAL A 433 1.76 -24.92 3.12
N ALA A 434 0.85 -24.19 2.49
CA ALA A 434 -0.45 -23.84 3.07
C ALA A 434 -1.45 -25.02 3.17
N GLY A 435 -1.08 -26.22 2.71
CA GLY A 435 -1.92 -27.42 2.75
C GLY A 435 -3.21 -27.32 1.93
N ARG A 436 -3.30 -26.40 0.96
CA ARG A 436 -4.49 -26.14 0.14
C ARG A 436 -4.12 -26.04 -1.34
N ARG A 437 -5.01 -26.49 -2.21
CA ARG A 437 -4.83 -26.36 -3.66
C ARG A 437 -4.92 -24.88 -4.05
N TRP A 438 -3.95 -24.37 -4.82
CA TRP A 438 -4.00 -23.01 -5.34
C TRP A 438 -5.29 -22.76 -6.13
N ASN A 439 -6.13 -21.85 -5.63
CA ASN A 439 -7.32 -21.40 -6.31
C ASN A 439 -7.12 -19.94 -6.74
N GLY A 440 -6.23 -19.70 -7.71
CA GLY A 440 -5.96 -18.35 -8.22
C GLY A 440 -7.25 -17.63 -8.62
N LYS A 441 -7.43 -16.37 -8.21
CA LYS A 441 -8.56 -15.42 -8.43
C LYS A 441 -10.02 -15.91 -8.29
N ARG A 442 -10.28 -17.23 -8.25
CA ARG A 442 -11.60 -17.88 -8.19
C ARG A 442 -11.87 -18.56 -6.84
N GLY A 443 -10.86 -18.66 -5.96
CA GLY A 443 -10.98 -19.30 -4.65
C GLY A 443 -11.80 -18.53 -3.63
N LEU A 444 -11.89 -17.21 -3.76
CA LEU A 444 -12.75 -16.38 -2.91
C LEU A 444 -14.22 -16.51 -3.32
N LEU A 445 -14.55 -16.50 -4.62
CA LEU A 445 -15.94 -16.66 -5.09
C LEU A 445 -16.57 -18.00 -4.66
N LYS A 446 -15.84 -19.12 -4.68
CA LYS A 446 -16.41 -20.42 -4.25
C LYS A 446 -16.68 -20.51 -2.75
N ARG A 447 -16.01 -19.70 -1.93
CA ARG A 447 -16.28 -19.63 -0.49
C ARG A 447 -17.59 -18.87 -0.21
N TRP A 448 -17.96 -17.93 -1.08
CA TRP A 448 -19.25 -17.25 -1.07
C TRP A 448 -20.40 -18.17 -1.48
N ASP A 449 -20.22 -19.03 -2.49
CA ASP A 449 -21.28 -19.97 -2.92
C ASP A 449 -21.53 -21.08 -1.88
N PHE A 450 -20.47 -21.62 -1.25
CA PHE A 450 -20.60 -22.62 -0.19
C PHE A 450 -21.22 -22.04 1.10
N LEU A 451 -20.91 -20.77 1.43
CA LEU A 451 -21.55 -20.08 2.57
C LEU A 451 -23.00 -19.67 2.25
N ARG A 452 -23.33 -19.33 0.99
CA ARG A 452 -24.72 -19.10 0.56
C ARG A 452 -25.58 -20.35 0.72
N GLU A 453 -25.08 -21.53 0.34
CA GLU A 453 -25.81 -22.80 0.53
C GLU A 453 -26.04 -23.13 2.00
N ILE A 454 -25.08 -22.84 2.88
CA ILE A 454 -25.22 -23.05 4.32
C ILE A 454 -26.20 -22.03 4.93
N ILE A 455 -26.13 -20.76 4.55
CA ILE A 455 -27.03 -19.70 5.05
C ILE A 455 -28.47 -19.92 4.57
N LEU A 456 -28.67 -20.33 3.31
CA LEU A 456 -30.01 -20.63 2.77
C LEU A 456 -30.61 -21.89 3.39
N ASN A 457 -29.81 -22.93 3.68
CA ASN A 457 -30.31 -24.13 4.37
C ASN A 457 -30.55 -23.92 5.86
N THR A 458 -29.86 -22.98 6.50
CA THR A 458 -30.08 -22.65 7.92
C THR A 458 -31.26 -21.69 8.11
N ALA A 459 -31.49 -20.77 7.16
CA ALA A 459 -32.65 -19.89 7.14
C ALA A 459 -33.98 -20.63 6.82
N GLY A 460 -33.93 -21.71 6.03
CA GLY A 460 -35.09 -22.57 5.75
C GLY A 460 -35.58 -23.37 6.96
N ASN A 461 -34.68 -23.78 7.86
CA ASN A 461 -35.05 -24.54 9.05
C ASN A 461 -35.45 -23.66 10.25
N LEU A 462 -35.04 -22.39 10.29
CA LEU A 462 -35.47 -21.43 11.32
C LEU A 462 -36.87 -20.83 11.05
N ARG A 463 -37.35 -20.84 9.79
CA ARG A 463 -38.74 -20.44 9.48
C ARG A 463 -39.80 -21.49 9.83
N LYS A 464 -39.45 -22.78 9.85
CA LYS A 464 -40.39 -23.85 10.26
C LYS A 464 -40.55 -24.01 11.77
N GLY A 465 -39.62 -23.48 12.57
CA GLY A 465 -39.70 -23.50 14.03
C GLY A 465 -40.50 -22.35 14.63
N ALA A 466 -40.56 -21.20 13.96
CA ALA A 466 -41.24 -20.00 14.46
C ALA A 466 -42.76 -19.98 14.17
N GLU A 467 -43.24 -20.71 13.16
CA GLU A 467 -44.67 -20.82 12.84
C GLU A 467 -45.43 -21.84 13.72
N LEU A 468 -44.72 -22.61 14.56
CA LEU A 468 -45.33 -23.59 15.48
C LEU A 468 -45.42 -23.10 16.93
N SER A 469 -44.79 -21.97 17.28
CA SER A 469 -44.84 -21.39 18.63
C SER A 469 -45.81 -20.20 18.78
N GLU A 470 -46.29 -19.61 17.68
CA GLU A 470 -47.25 -18.49 17.71
C GLU A 470 -48.73 -18.95 17.65
N SER A 471 -49.01 -20.25 17.55
CA SER A 471 -50.38 -20.79 17.49
C SER A 471 -50.90 -21.40 18.80
N GLN A 472 -50.25 -21.17 19.95
CA GLN A 472 -50.70 -21.70 21.25
C GLN A 472 -50.89 -20.65 22.37
N GLU A 473 -50.79 -19.35 22.09
CA GLU A 473 -51.00 -18.29 23.10
C GLU A 473 -52.22 -17.37 22.84
N GLN A 474 -53.15 -17.76 21.96
CA GLN A 474 -54.37 -16.97 21.67
C GLN A 474 -55.73 -17.64 21.93
N ASP A 475 -55.78 -18.83 22.54
CA ASP A 475 -57.04 -19.44 23.00
C ASP A 475 -57.00 -19.71 24.50
N GLY A 476 -57.34 -18.70 25.32
CA GLY A 476 -57.31 -18.86 26.77
C GLY A 476 -57.86 -17.73 27.63
N GLU A 477 -58.73 -16.86 27.13
CA GLU A 477 -59.53 -15.96 27.99
C GLU A 477 -60.91 -15.69 27.35
N GLN A 478 -61.84 -16.62 27.55
CA GLN A 478 -63.29 -16.41 27.65
C GLN A 478 -63.92 -17.73 28.15
N GLY A 479 -64.38 -17.74 29.41
CA GLY A 479 -65.07 -18.88 30.03
C GLY A 479 -64.86 -18.97 31.53
#